data_AF-A0A2H5W188-F1
#
_entry.id   AF-A0A2H5W188-F1
#
_cell.length_a   1.000
_cell.length_b   1.000
_cell.length_c   1.000
_cell.angle_alpha   90.00
_cell.angle_beta   90.00
_cell.angle_gamma   90.00
#
_symmetry.space_group_name_H-M   'P 1'
#
loop_
_entity.id
_entity.type
_entity.pdbx_description
1 polymer ?
#
loop_
_entity_poly.entity_id
_entity_poly.type
_entity_poly.pdbx_seq_one_letter_code
_entity_poly.pdbx_strand_id
1 'polypeptide(L)'
;MIKILPLMLLPLLFGGIVFERALGQSGRKMASERSRPAAPEASATTGSRLVLGLMNQEDAEACGLTKLSEEELDRLDRWILRLMLTMSASPSGELHARSAREERWPDPLRSAMELELSDLRARLAEIRQASAQLALDLSRARLALQRRDLAGVEFLLSTAESTVARLQRAAP
;
A
#
# COMPACT_ATOMS: atom_id res chain seq x y z
N MET A 1 -6.44 -56.78 18.29
CA MET A 1 -6.83 -56.34 19.64
C MET A 1 -5.92 -55.19 20.05
N ILE A 2 -6.53 -54.06 20.47
CA ILE A 2 -5.95 -52.91 21.21
C ILE A 2 -5.03 -51.98 20.38
N LYS A 3 -5.16 -50.65 20.36
CA LYS A 3 -6.22 -49.64 20.61
C LYS A 3 -5.62 -48.29 20.12
N ILE A 4 -6.52 -47.40 19.72
CA ILE A 4 -6.36 -46.01 19.28
C ILE A 4 -5.54 -45.14 20.26
N LEU A 5 -4.63 -44.27 19.75
CA LEU A 5 -4.67 -42.82 20.05
C LEU A 5 -3.79 -42.00 19.07
N PRO A 6 -4.31 -40.91 18.47
CA PRO A 6 -3.60 -40.06 17.52
C PRO A 6 -2.87 -38.91 18.21
N LEU A 7 -1.66 -38.58 17.75
CA LEU A 7 -0.95 -37.38 18.16
C LEU A 7 -1.55 -36.16 17.43
N MET A 8 -2.52 -35.53 18.10
CA MET A 8 -2.99 -34.18 17.87
C MET A 8 -1.85 -33.18 18.08
N LEU A 9 -1.61 -32.30 17.11
CA LEU A 9 -1.04 -30.96 17.34
C LEU A 9 -1.41 -30.02 16.18
N LEU A 10 -2.24 -29.03 16.52
CA LEU A 10 -2.68 -27.82 15.80
C LEU A 10 -3.64 -27.98 14.60
N PRO A 11 -4.82 -27.35 14.68
CA PRO A 11 -4.89 -25.90 14.52
C PRO A 11 -5.70 -25.18 15.61
N LEU A 12 -5.06 -24.24 16.29
CA LEU A 12 -5.70 -23.08 16.90
C LEU A 12 -5.77 -21.97 15.85
N LEU A 13 -6.85 -21.19 15.88
CA LEU A 13 -7.15 -19.98 15.07
C LEU A 13 -8.11 -20.13 13.88
N PHE A 14 -9.20 -20.89 14.02
CA PHE A 14 -10.47 -20.51 13.39
C PHE A 14 -11.62 -20.92 14.29
N GLY A 15 -12.15 -19.96 15.06
CA GLY A 15 -13.26 -20.21 15.97
C GLY A 15 -13.91 -18.92 16.44
N GLY A 16 -15.05 -18.59 15.83
CA GLY A 16 -16.07 -17.71 16.39
C GLY A 16 -16.23 -16.36 15.70
N ILE A 17 -17.41 -15.84 15.39
CA ILE A 17 -18.79 -16.18 15.76
C ILE A 17 -19.72 -15.66 14.65
N VAL A 18 -20.60 -16.54 14.20
CA VAL A 18 -22.05 -16.38 13.89
C VAL A 18 -22.56 -15.00 13.48
N PHE A 19 -23.04 -14.95 12.24
CA PHE A 19 -23.92 -13.95 11.67
C PHE A 19 -25.37 -14.41 11.86
N GLU A 20 -26.20 -13.62 12.58
CA GLU A 20 -27.67 -13.63 12.69
C GLU A 20 -28.00 -12.98 14.05
N ARG A 21 -28.98 -12.10 14.30
CA ARG A 21 -30.06 -11.48 13.53
C ARG A 21 -30.75 -10.52 14.53
N ALA A 22 -31.51 -9.56 13.98
CA ALA A 22 -32.75 -9.01 14.56
C ALA A 22 -32.71 -7.84 15.58
N LEU A 23 -33.37 -6.76 15.13
CA LEU A 23 -34.32 -5.89 15.87
C LEU A 23 -33.72 -5.01 16.98
N GLY A 24 -33.72 -3.69 16.89
CA GLY A 24 -34.88 -2.81 16.72
C GLY A 24 -34.86 -1.76 17.86
N GLN A 25 -35.61 -0.67 17.69
CA GLN A 25 -35.83 0.46 18.63
C GLN A 25 -34.76 1.57 18.58
N SER A 26 -35.07 2.74 18.00
CA SER A 26 -35.93 3.81 18.56
C SER A 26 -35.24 4.57 19.70
N GLY A 27 -34.91 5.85 19.47
CA GLY A 27 -34.44 6.70 20.57
C GLY A 27 -33.76 7.99 20.13
N ARG A 28 -34.58 9.02 19.88
CA ARG A 28 -34.34 10.48 19.91
C ARG A 28 -32.93 11.00 20.26
N LYS A 29 -32.51 11.94 19.41
CA LYS A 29 -31.65 13.11 19.70
C LYS A 29 -32.12 13.88 20.95
N MET A 30 -31.22 14.23 21.87
CA MET A 30 -31.25 15.54 22.55
C MET A 30 -29.90 15.85 23.20
N ALA A 31 -29.58 17.14 23.19
CA ALA A 31 -28.29 17.75 23.46
C ALA A 31 -27.79 17.59 24.90
N SER A 32 -26.46 17.60 25.04
CA SER A 32 -25.79 18.05 26.27
C SER A 32 -24.51 18.77 25.85
N GLU A 33 -24.61 20.11 25.82
CA GLU A 33 -23.47 21.02 25.76
C GLU A 33 -22.81 21.17 27.14
N ARG A 34 -21.55 21.64 27.11
CA ARG A 34 -20.59 21.92 28.20
C ARG A 34 -19.81 20.71 28.70
N SER A 35 -18.49 20.71 28.72
CA SER A 35 -17.51 21.78 28.58
C SER A 35 -16.15 21.12 28.35
N ARG A 36 -15.50 21.41 27.22
CA ARG A 36 -14.10 21.09 26.97
C ARG A 36 -13.36 22.41 26.80
N PRO A 37 -12.22 22.63 27.48
CA PRO A 37 -11.47 23.86 27.31
C PRO A 37 -11.01 23.96 25.85
N ALA A 38 -11.08 25.19 25.34
CA ALA A 38 -10.77 25.55 23.97
C ALA A 38 -9.40 25.00 23.55
N ALA A 39 -9.40 24.19 22.49
CA ALA A 39 -8.21 24.02 21.67
C ALA A 39 -7.90 25.39 21.04
N PRO A 40 -6.62 25.80 20.96
CA PRO A 40 -6.29 27.04 20.30
C PRO A 40 -6.79 26.95 18.86
N GLU A 41 -7.55 27.96 18.48
CA GLU A 41 -8.09 28.15 17.16
C GLU A 41 -6.96 27.97 16.16
N ALA A 42 -7.03 26.88 15.39
CA ALA A 42 -6.30 26.74 14.15
C ALA A 42 -6.86 27.82 13.21
N SER A 43 -6.31 29.02 13.35
CA SER A 43 -6.47 30.12 12.43
C SER A 43 -5.77 29.69 11.14
N ALA A 44 -6.53 28.97 10.33
CA ALA A 44 -6.25 28.77 8.93
C ALA A 44 -6.32 30.13 8.25
N THR A 45 -5.17 30.82 8.22
CA THR A 45 -4.90 31.89 7.27
C THR A 45 -3.98 31.34 6.20
N THR A 46 -4.64 31.10 5.08
CA THR A 46 -4.23 30.59 3.78
C THR A 46 -2.85 31.05 3.30
N GLY A 47 -1.87 30.16 3.48
CA GLY A 47 -0.61 30.12 2.76
C GLY A 47 -0.03 28.72 2.94
N SER A 48 -0.08 27.89 1.90
CA SER A 48 0.44 26.52 1.92
C SER A 48 1.97 26.55 2.06
N ARG A 49 2.49 26.77 3.28
CA ARG A 49 3.92 26.73 3.60
C ARG A 49 4.37 25.28 3.63
N LEU A 50 5.01 24.85 2.56
CA LEU A 50 5.34 23.43 2.36
C LEU A 50 6.56 23.00 3.16
N VAL A 51 7.50 23.92 3.41
CA VAL A 51 8.75 23.61 4.11
C VAL A 51 8.72 24.15 5.53
N LEU A 52 8.39 25.43 5.70
CA LEU A 52 8.31 26.05 7.03
C LEU A 52 7.17 25.44 7.87
N GLY A 53 6.13 24.90 7.24
CA GLY A 53 5.04 24.21 7.92
C GLY A 53 5.40 22.83 8.51
N LEU A 54 6.54 22.26 8.11
CA LEU A 54 7.07 20.99 8.65
C LEU A 54 8.05 21.21 9.81
N MET A 55 8.42 22.45 10.08
CA MET A 55 9.44 22.79 11.07
C MET A 55 8.81 22.87 12.48
N ASN A 56 9.52 22.36 13.48
CA ASN A 56 9.05 22.44 14.86
C ASN A 56 9.09 23.88 15.37
N GLN A 57 8.27 24.16 16.38
CA GLN A 57 8.19 25.50 16.96
C GLN A 57 9.52 25.95 17.60
N GLU A 58 10.25 25.04 18.25
CA GLU A 58 11.57 25.31 18.84
C GLU A 58 12.59 25.74 17.77
N ASP A 59 12.57 25.05 16.62
CA ASP A 59 13.44 25.36 15.48
C ASP A 59 13.05 26.70 14.82
N ALA A 60 11.75 27.01 14.77
CA ALA A 60 11.24 28.28 14.24
C ALA A 60 11.66 29.47 15.10
N GLU A 61 11.65 29.31 16.43
CA GLU A 61 12.10 30.31 17.38
C GLU A 61 13.63 30.48 17.33
N ALA A 62 14.38 29.38 17.26
CA ALA A 62 15.84 29.40 17.11
C ALA A 62 16.28 30.09 15.81
N CYS A 63 15.53 29.89 14.72
CA CYS A 63 15.75 30.56 13.45
C CYS A 63 15.20 32.00 13.39
N GLY A 64 14.57 32.48 14.48
CA GLY A 64 14.03 33.84 14.56
C GLY A 64 12.86 34.12 13.62
N LEU A 65 12.17 33.08 13.13
CA LEU A 65 11.08 33.21 12.16
C LEU A 65 9.87 33.96 12.71
N THR A 66 9.72 34.00 14.03
CA THR A 66 8.65 34.73 14.74
C THR A 66 8.75 36.25 14.60
N LYS A 67 9.88 36.77 14.11
CA LYS A 67 10.11 38.22 13.88
C LYS A 67 9.82 38.65 12.43
N LEU A 68 9.56 37.69 11.54
CA LEU A 68 9.33 37.96 10.13
C LEU A 68 7.85 38.22 9.86
N SER A 69 7.59 39.09 8.90
CA SER A 69 6.24 39.28 8.37
C SER A 69 5.79 38.05 7.55
N GLU A 70 4.49 37.88 7.39
CA GLU A 70 3.90 36.78 6.60
C GLU A 70 4.43 36.75 5.16
N GLU A 71 4.67 37.92 4.55
CA GLU A 71 5.22 38.01 3.19
C GLU A 71 6.69 37.56 3.12
N GLU A 72 7.47 37.84 4.16
CA GLU A 72 8.88 37.42 4.27
C GLU A 72 8.98 35.92 4.50
N LEU A 73 8.09 35.35 5.33
CA LEU A 73 7.99 33.92 5.53
C LEU A 73 7.63 33.19 4.23
N ASP A 74 6.72 33.73 3.43
CA ASP A 74 6.34 33.13 2.14
C ASP A 74 7.45 33.28 1.07
N ARG A 75 8.26 34.34 1.14
CA ARG A 75 9.46 34.47 0.30
C ARG A 75 10.53 33.48 0.72
N LEU A 76 10.70 33.29 2.03
CA LEU A 76 11.65 32.34 2.60
C LEU A 76 11.27 30.89 2.24
N ASP A 77 10.00 30.51 2.41
CA ASP A 77 9.52 29.16 2.07
C ASP A 77 9.76 28.83 0.59
N ARG A 78 9.44 29.77 -0.31
CA ARG A 78 9.72 29.65 -1.75
C ARG A 78 11.22 29.59 -2.06
N TRP A 79 12.03 30.35 -1.35
CA TRP A 79 13.49 30.35 -1.54
C TRP A 79 14.10 29.03 -1.07
N ILE A 80 13.68 28.50 0.07
CA ILE A 80 14.13 27.19 0.58
C ILE A 80 13.71 26.07 -0.37
N LEU A 81 12.45 26.07 -0.84
CA LEU A 81 11.98 25.12 -1.85
C LEU A 81 12.85 25.17 -3.11
N ARG A 82 13.13 26.37 -3.61
CA ARG A 82 13.98 26.56 -4.79
C ARG A 82 15.39 26.03 -4.53
N LEU A 83 15.93 26.25 -3.34
CA LEU A 83 17.25 25.77 -2.95
C LEU A 83 17.29 24.23 -2.86
N MET A 84 16.30 23.60 -2.24
CA MET A 84 16.18 22.13 -2.17
C MET A 84 16.07 21.49 -3.56
N LEU A 85 15.40 22.15 -4.50
CA LEU A 85 15.27 21.66 -5.88
C LEU A 85 16.53 21.89 -6.72
N THR A 86 17.30 22.93 -6.44
CA THR A 86 18.46 23.32 -7.26
C THR A 86 19.79 22.88 -6.69
N MET A 87 19.83 22.42 -5.44
CA MET A 87 21.03 21.96 -4.76
C MET A 87 20.93 20.47 -4.40
N SER A 88 22.08 19.79 -4.40
CA SER A 88 22.27 18.45 -3.84
C SER A 88 23.39 18.52 -2.79
N ALA A 89 23.30 17.67 -1.77
CA ALA A 89 24.36 17.51 -0.78
C ALA A 89 25.21 16.30 -1.16
N SER A 90 26.52 16.46 -1.15
CA SER A 90 27.45 15.34 -1.19
C SER A 90 27.35 14.54 0.13
N PRO A 91 27.82 13.28 0.17
CA PRO A 91 27.87 12.50 1.42
C PRO A 91 28.77 13.12 2.51
N SER A 92 29.65 14.07 2.16
CA SER A 92 30.41 14.90 3.12
C SER A 92 29.68 16.16 3.58
N GLY A 93 28.47 16.43 3.08
CA GLY A 93 27.63 17.56 3.47
C GLY A 93 27.85 18.84 2.65
N GLU A 94 28.76 18.83 1.68
CA GLU A 94 28.97 19.99 0.81
C GLU A 94 27.81 20.15 -0.19
N LEU A 95 27.22 21.35 -0.21
CA LEU A 95 26.12 21.70 -1.11
C LEU A 95 26.65 22.09 -2.49
N HIS A 96 26.17 21.39 -3.51
CA HIS A 96 26.51 21.64 -4.90
C HIS A 96 25.25 21.95 -5.70
N ALA A 97 25.37 22.81 -6.71
CA ALA A 97 24.27 23.01 -7.66
C ALA A 97 24.02 21.71 -8.39
N ARG A 98 22.77 21.23 -8.41
CA ARG A 98 22.39 20.05 -9.19
C ARG A 98 22.76 20.31 -10.64
N SER A 99 23.67 19.49 -11.14
CA SER A 99 24.01 19.54 -12.55
C SER A 99 22.87 18.91 -13.35
N ALA A 100 22.59 19.45 -14.56
CA ALA A 100 21.69 18.78 -15.51
C ALA A 100 22.17 17.36 -15.87
N ARG A 101 23.40 17.00 -15.49
CA ARG A 101 23.98 15.67 -15.60
C ARG A 101 23.48 14.73 -14.49
N GLU A 102 23.31 15.19 -13.25
CA GLU A 102 22.71 14.38 -12.17
C GLU A 102 21.22 14.09 -12.41
N GLU A 103 20.50 14.95 -13.12
CA GLU A 103 19.10 14.71 -13.50
C GLU A 103 18.92 13.84 -14.75
N ARG A 104 19.93 13.74 -15.63
CA ARG A 104 19.80 13.13 -16.96
C ARG A 104 20.52 11.81 -17.17
N TRP A 105 21.35 11.36 -16.23
CA TRP A 105 21.90 10.02 -16.35
C TRP A 105 20.88 9.05 -15.79
N PRO A 106 20.20 8.23 -16.64
CA PRO A 106 19.51 7.06 -16.12
C PRO A 106 20.59 6.28 -15.38
N ASP A 107 20.48 6.25 -14.06
CA ASP A 107 21.33 5.40 -13.26
C ASP A 107 21.16 3.98 -13.85
N PRO A 108 22.19 3.38 -14.46
CA PRO A 108 22.05 2.10 -15.14
C PRO A 108 21.48 1.05 -14.19
N LEU A 109 21.79 1.17 -12.89
CA LEU A 109 21.18 0.38 -11.82
C LEU A 109 19.68 0.62 -11.74
N ARG A 110 19.23 1.89 -11.73
CA ARG A 110 17.81 2.24 -11.73
C ARG A 110 17.09 1.68 -12.96
N SER A 111 17.68 1.79 -14.15
CA SER A 111 17.08 1.25 -15.37
C SER A 111 16.98 -0.27 -15.35
N ALA A 112 17.99 -0.95 -14.80
CA ALA A 112 17.97 -2.40 -14.60
C ALA A 112 16.89 -2.80 -13.59
N MET A 113 16.80 -2.11 -12.45
CA MET A 113 15.78 -2.34 -11.44
C MET A 113 14.36 -2.07 -11.95
N GLU A 114 14.15 -1.03 -12.75
CA GLU A 114 12.85 -0.74 -13.37
C GLU A 114 12.45 -1.85 -14.35
N LEU A 115 13.40 -2.39 -15.10
CA LEU A 115 13.17 -3.50 -16.01
C LEU A 115 12.85 -4.80 -15.26
N GLU A 116 13.60 -5.11 -14.20
CA GLU A 116 13.31 -6.23 -13.30
C GLU A 116 11.93 -6.08 -12.63
N LEU A 117 11.60 -4.89 -12.14
CA LEU A 117 10.27 -4.62 -11.58
C LEU A 117 9.17 -4.82 -12.61
N SER A 118 9.39 -4.43 -13.86
CA SER A 118 8.42 -4.62 -14.94
C SER A 118 8.22 -6.11 -15.26
N ASP A 119 9.29 -6.89 -15.31
CA ASP A 119 9.26 -8.34 -15.54
C ASP A 119 8.56 -9.05 -14.37
N LEU A 120 8.93 -8.73 -13.13
CA LEU A 120 8.28 -9.28 -11.93
C LEU A 120 6.78 -8.95 -11.89
N ARG A 121 6.38 -7.74 -12.30
CA ARG A 121 4.96 -7.36 -12.40
C ARG A 121 4.23 -8.16 -13.49
N ALA A 122 4.86 -8.37 -14.64
CA ALA A 122 4.30 -9.17 -15.72
C ALA A 122 4.11 -10.63 -15.29
N ARG A 123 5.12 -11.24 -14.67
CA ARG A 123 5.05 -12.61 -14.13
C ARG A 123 3.97 -12.74 -13.05
N LEU A 124 3.88 -11.77 -12.14
CA LEU A 124 2.84 -11.76 -11.11
C LEU A 124 1.43 -11.65 -11.72
N ALA A 125 1.26 -10.84 -12.78
CA ALA A 125 -0.01 -10.77 -13.50
C ALA A 125 -0.36 -12.10 -14.18
N GLU A 126 0.61 -12.76 -14.82
CA GLU A 126 0.44 -14.07 -15.43
C GLU A 126 0.04 -15.13 -14.39
N ILE A 127 0.72 -15.15 -13.22
CA ILE A 127 0.40 -16.05 -12.11
C ILE A 127 -1.03 -15.82 -11.62
N ARG A 128 -1.43 -14.57 -11.41
CA ARG A 128 -2.80 -14.24 -10.99
C ARG A 128 -3.82 -14.72 -12.01
N GLN A 129 -3.60 -14.45 -13.30
CA GLN A 129 -4.50 -14.89 -14.36
C GLN A 129 -4.59 -16.42 -14.42
N ALA A 130 -3.46 -17.12 -14.40
CA ALA A 130 -3.42 -18.58 -14.44
C ALA A 130 -4.05 -19.20 -13.18
N SER A 131 -3.86 -18.63 -12.00
CA SER A 131 -4.53 -19.09 -10.77
C SER A 131 -6.06 -18.92 -10.82
N ALA A 132 -6.54 -17.80 -11.39
CA ALA A 132 -7.96 -17.56 -11.56
C ALA A 132 -8.58 -18.55 -12.57
N GLN A 133 -7.88 -18.81 -13.67
CA GLN A 133 -8.30 -19.81 -14.66
C GLN A 133 -8.36 -21.22 -14.04
N LEU A 134 -7.34 -21.61 -13.27
CA LEU A 134 -7.31 -22.90 -12.59
C LEU A 134 -8.47 -23.06 -11.61
N ALA A 135 -8.78 -22.01 -10.81
CA ALA A 135 -9.92 -22.03 -9.90
C ALA A 135 -11.26 -22.21 -10.66
N LEU A 136 -11.41 -21.53 -11.80
CA LEU A 136 -12.57 -21.68 -12.67
C LEU A 136 -12.67 -23.09 -13.26
N ASP A 137 -11.59 -23.63 -13.82
CA ASP A 137 -11.56 -24.97 -14.42
C ASP A 137 -11.89 -26.04 -13.38
N LEU A 138 -11.35 -25.94 -12.15
CA LEU A 138 -11.69 -26.84 -11.04
C LEU A 138 -13.16 -26.72 -10.63
N SER A 139 -13.72 -25.51 -10.60
CA SER A 139 -15.15 -25.32 -10.30
C SER A 139 -16.04 -25.94 -11.38
N ARG A 140 -15.66 -25.80 -12.65
CA ARG A 140 -16.36 -26.40 -13.79
C ARG A 140 -16.23 -27.91 -13.81
N ALA A 141 -15.06 -28.44 -13.46
CA ALA A 141 -14.83 -29.88 -13.37
C ALA A 141 -15.70 -30.50 -12.26
N ARG A 142 -15.81 -29.83 -11.11
CA ARG A 142 -16.73 -30.25 -10.04
C ARG A 142 -18.18 -30.29 -10.51
N LEU A 143 -18.63 -29.29 -11.28
CA LEU A 143 -19.98 -29.25 -11.84
C LEU A 143 -20.21 -30.35 -12.91
N ALA A 144 -19.23 -30.59 -13.78
CA ALA A 144 -19.28 -31.66 -14.78
C ALA A 144 -19.36 -33.04 -14.10
N LEU A 145 -18.60 -33.25 -13.02
CA LEU A 145 -18.64 -34.46 -12.21
C LEU A 145 -20.03 -34.68 -11.58
N GLN A 146 -20.65 -33.61 -11.03
CA GLN A 146 -22.02 -33.68 -10.50
C GLN A 146 -23.05 -34.06 -11.57
N ARG A 147 -22.82 -33.66 -12.82
CA ARG A 147 -23.64 -34.00 -13.99
C ARG A 147 -23.30 -35.37 -14.60
N ARG A 148 -22.31 -36.07 -14.06
CA ARG A 148 -21.75 -37.33 -14.59
C ARG A 148 -21.20 -37.21 -16.01
N ASP A 149 -20.77 -36.01 -16.40
CA ASP A 149 -20.09 -35.76 -17.67
C ASP A 149 -18.59 -36.00 -17.51
N LEU A 150 -18.17 -37.26 -17.66
CA LEU A 150 -16.77 -37.67 -17.49
C LEU A 150 -15.84 -37.08 -18.56
N ALA A 151 -16.33 -36.96 -19.81
CA ALA A 151 -15.55 -36.36 -20.90
C ALA A 151 -15.27 -34.87 -20.63
N GLY A 152 -16.27 -34.14 -20.11
CA GLY A 152 -16.09 -32.75 -19.68
C GLY A 152 -15.11 -32.60 -18.51
N VAL A 153 -15.10 -33.56 -17.57
CA VAL A 153 -14.15 -33.58 -16.44
C VAL A 153 -12.72 -33.81 -16.94
N GLU A 154 -12.49 -34.83 -17.77
CA GLU A 154 -11.16 -35.15 -18.31
C GLU A 154 -10.57 -33.96 -19.09
N PHE A 155 -11.39 -33.31 -19.92
CA PHE A 155 -10.97 -32.10 -20.63
C PHE A 155 -10.53 -31.00 -19.65
N LEU A 156 -11.34 -30.67 -18.65
CA LEU A 156 -11.04 -29.59 -17.70
C LEU A 156 -9.86 -29.90 -16.78
N LEU A 157 -9.62 -31.18 -16.47
CA LEU A 157 -8.42 -31.59 -15.74
C LEU A 157 -7.16 -31.42 -16.60
N SER A 158 -7.21 -31.78 -17.88
CA SER A 158 -6.08 -31.57 -18.81
C SER A 158 -5.76 -30.08 -18.99
N THR A 159 -6.76 -29.20 -19.04
CA THR A 159 -6.52 -27.74 -19.09
C THR A 159 -5.96 -27.21 -17.78
N ALA A 160 -6.40 -27.75 -16.65
CA ALA A 160 -5.85 -27.40 -15.34
C ALA A 160 -4.37 -27.82 -15.23
N GLU A 161 -4.01 -29.03 -15.66
CA GLU A 161 -2.61 -29.51 -15.69
C GLU A 161 -1.71 -28.61 -16.54
N SER A 162 -2.17 -28.23 -17.74
CA SER A 162 -1.46 -27.27 -18.58
C SER A 162 -1.30 -25.91 -17.90
N THR A 163 -2.29 -25.48 -17.12
CA THR A 163 -2.26 -24.20 -16.40
C THR A 163 -1.29 -24.26 -15.21
N VAL A 164 -1.22 -25.38 -14.50
CA VAL A 164 -0.21 -25.64 -13.44
C VAL A 164 1.20 -25.61 -14.03
N ALA A 165 1.42 -26.27 -15.18
CA ALA A 165 2.72 -26.25 -15.85
C ALA A 165 3.14 -24.83 -16.27
N ARG A 166 2.19 -23.96 -16.65
CA ARG A 166 2.46 -22.55 -16.93
C ARG A 166 2.81 -21.77 -15.67
N LEU A 167 2.09 -22.00 -14.55
CA LEU A 167 2.39 -21.40 -13.25
C LEU A 167 3.79 -21.76 -12.74
N GLN A 168 4.18 -23.03 -12.83
CA GLN A 168 5.51 -23.50 -12.42
C GLN A 168 6.64 -22.85 -13.22
N ARG A 169 6.41 -22.50 -14.49
CA ARG A 169 7.40 -21.78 -15.31
C ARG A 169 7.47 -20.29 -14.96
N ALA A 170 6.37 -19.69 -14.54
CA ALA A 170 6.30 -18.27 -14.18
C ALA A 170 6.80 -17.96 -12.76
N ALA A 171 6.82 -18.96 -11.87
CA ALA A 171 7.29 -18.87 -10.48
C ALA A 171 8.63 -19.62 -10.28
N PRO A 172 9.78 -19.00 -10.62
CA PRO A 172 11.10 -19.53 -10.28
C PRO A 172 11.44 -19.42 -8.79
#